data_AF-C4RJA4-F1
#
_entry.id   AF-C4RJA4-F1
#
_cell.length_a   1.000
_cell.length_b   1.000
_cell.length_c   1.000
_cell.angle_alpha   90.00
_cell.angle_beta   90.00
_cell.angle_gamma   90.00
#
_symmetry.space_group_name_H-M   'P 1'
#
loop_
_entity.id
_entity.type
_entity.pdbx_description
1 polymer ?
#
loop_
_entity_poly.entity_id
_entity_poly.type
_entity_poly.pdbx_seq_one_letter_code
_entity_poly.pdbx_strand_id
1 'polypeptide(L)'
;MRRSTLERPPAVPPPLLLAALRPGMLRLAAAEADGVILNWLAAADVPTAVAELGRRPDGFEVVARIFVCPTADVGHARALGRRLITTYLTVPAYAAFHRWLGRAETLDPVWRAWAAGDRRGAAAAVPDEVVDALVLHGPPEDCRDQVRRYADAGVDV
;
A
#
# COMPACT_ATOMS: atom_id res chain seq x y z
N MET A 1 11.21 -17.29 26.16
CA MET A 1 11.20 -17.43 24.69
C MET A 1 12.62 -17.75 24.24
N ARG A 2 12.85 -18.82 23.46
CA ARG A 2 14.16 -19.09 22.86
C ARG A 2 14.34 -18.12 21.69
N ARG A 3 15.34 -17.25 21.73
CA ARG A 3 15.74 -16.45 20.57
C ARG A 3 16.30 -17.41 19.52
N SER A 4 15.76 -17.38 18.31
CA SER A 4 16.35 -18.09 17.18
C SER A 4 17.70 -17.43 16.86
N THR A 5 18.80 -18.16 17.05
CA THR A 5 20.14 -17.66 16.75
C THR A 5 20.56 -18.19 15.38
N LEU A 6 21.11 -17.31 14.54
CA LEU A 6 21.73 -17.73 13.28
C LEU A 6 23.04 -18.47 13.58
N GLU A 7 23.30 -19.58 12.90
CA GLU A 7 24.55 -20.35 13.02
C GLU A 7 25.77 -19.52 12.55
N ARG A 8 25.56 -18.63 11.56
CA ARG A 8 26.55 -17.69 11.04
C ARG A 8 25.90 -16.30 10.92
N PRO A 9 25.87 -15.50 12.00
CA PRO A 9 25.29 -14.16 11.92
C PRO A 9 26.14 -13.27 10.98
N PRO A 10 25.52 -12.36 10.22
CA PRO A 10 26.27 -11.39 9.43
C PRO A 10 27.09 -10.48 10.36
N ALA A 11 28.27 -10.07 9.90
CA ALA A 11 29.18 -9.22 10.69
C ALA A 11 28.54 -7.85 11.03
N VAL A 12 27.70 -7.34 10.14
CA VAL A 12 26.88 -6.14 10.32
C VAL A 12 25.41 -6.56 10.18
N PRO A 13 24.56 -6.34 11.19
CA PRO A 13 23.12 -6.60 11.06
C PRO A 13 22.53 -5.75 9.92
N PRO A 14 21.69 -6.35 9.04
CA PRO A 14 21.01 -5.57 8.01
C PRO A 14 19.94 -4.66 8.62
N PRO A 15 19.54 -3.58 7.92
CA PRO A 15 18.38 -2.77 8.31
C PRO A 15 17.12 -3.62 8.40
N LEU A 16 16.29 -3.34 9.40
CA LEU A 16 15.01 -3.99 9.64
C LEU A 16 13.88 -3.04 9.26
N LEU A 17 13.15 -3.36 8.19
CA LEU A 17 11.96 -2.60 7.79
C LEU A 17 10.70 -3.38 8.18
N LEU A 18 9.72 -2.67 8.76
CA LEU A 18 8.44 -3.27 9.16
C LEU A 18 7.34 -2.91 8.15
N ALA A 19 6.66 -3.92 7.62
CA ALA A 19 5.44 -3.69 6.83
C ALA A 19 4.29 -3.23 7.74
N ALA A 20 3.78 -2.03 7.51
CA ALA A 20 2.76 -1.42 8.35
C ALA A 20 1.76 -0.59 7.54
N LEU A 21 0.48 -0.69 7.90
CA LEU A 21 -0.61 -0.03 7.16
C LEU A 21 -1.45 0.92 8.03
N ARG A 22 -1.58 0.66 9.32
CA ARG A 22 -2.51 1.38 10.21
C ARG A 22 -1.80 1.94 11.44
N PRO A 23 -2.38 2.94 12.13
CA PRO A 23 -1.71 3.71 13.19
C PRO A 23 -0.88 2.89 14.19
N GLY A 24 -1.44 1.81 14.74
CA GLY A 24 -0.72 0.97 15.71
C GLY A 24 0.55 0.32 15.14
N MET A 25 0.49 -0.21 13.91
CA MET A 25 1.65 -0.83 13.26
C MET A 25 2.65 0.21 12.76
N LEU A 26 2.18 1.39 12.35
CA LEU A 26 3.04 2.50 11.91
C LEU A 26 3.86 3.03 13.10
N ARG A 27 3.22 3.24 14.25
CA ARG A 27 3.92 3.62 15.49
C ARG A 27 4.89 2.52 15.96
N LEU A 28 4.52 1.25 15.79
CA LEU A 28 5.41 0.13 16.09
C LEU A 28 6.65 0.15 15.18
N ALA A 29 6.47 0.42 13.88
CA ALA A 29 7.59 0.54 12.94
C ALA A 29 8.54 1.66 13.39
N ALA A 30 8.00 2.84 13.70
CA ALA A 30 8.81 3.96 14.19
C ALA A 30 9.54 3.68 15.52
N ALA A 31 9.00 2.79 16.37
CA ALA A 31 9.59 2.46 17.66
C ALA A 31 10.66 1.35 17.58
N GLU A 32 10.50 0.37 16.69
CA GLU A 32 11.23 -0.90 16.74
C GLU A 32 11.97 -1.26 15.45
N ALA A 33 11.88 -0.44 14.40
CA ALA A 33 12.44 -0.72 13.08
C ALA A 33 13.30 0.45 12.56
N ASP A 34 14.15 0.15 11.58
CA ASP A 34 14.96 1.12 10.84
C ASP A 34 14.18 1.76 9.68
N GLY A 35 12.97 1.28 9.41
CA GLY A 35 12.09 1.84 8.40
C GLY A 35 10.71 1.16 8.33
N VAL A 36 9.88 1.65 7.43
CA VAL A 36 8.52 1.15 7.20
C VAL A 36 8.31 0.81 5.73
N ILE A 37 7.57 -0.27 5.47
CA ILE A 37 7.09 -0.61 4.11
C ILE A 37 5.58 -0.41 4.07
N LEU A 38 5.16 0.59 3.29
CA LEU A 38 3.78 0.89 2.98
C LEU A 38 3.33 0.10 1.75
N ASN A 39 2.04 -0.23 1.65
CA ASN A 39 1.50 -1.00 0.54
C ASN A 39 0.04 -0.63 0.27
N TRP A 40 -0.40 -0.75 -1.00
CA TRP A 40 -1.79 -0.50 -1.43
C TRP A 40 -2.37 0.87 -1.03
N LEU A 41 -1.55 1.91 -1.17
CA LEU A 41 -1.93 3.30 -0.95
C LEU A 41 -1.55 4.18 -2.13
N ALA A 42 -2.30 5.25 -2.34
CA ALA A 42 -2.00 6.26 -3.34
C ALA A 42 -0.92 7.21 -2.80
N ALA A 43 -0.23 7.93 -3.68
CA ALA A 43 0.72 8.97 -3.26
C ALA A 43 0.07 10.00 -2.30
N ALA A 44 -1.20 10.35 -2.54
CA ALA A 44 -1.96 11.27 -1.70
C ALA A 44 -2.28 10.73 -0.28
N ASP A 45 -2.19 9.41 -0.07
CA ASP A 45 -2.40 8.78 1.25
C ASP A 45 -1.12 8.77 2.10
N VAL A 46 0.06 8.94 1.46
CA VAL A 46 1.36 8.86 2.14
C VAL A 46 1.46 9.85 3.31
N PRO A 47 1.05 11.13 3.19
CA PRO A 47 1.13 12.05 4.32
C PRO A 47 0.30 11.59 5.54
N THR A 48 -0.86 10.97 5.31
CA THR A 48 -1.70 10.40 6.38
C THR A 48 -0.99 9.24 7.09
N ALA A 49 -0.30 8.36 6.36
CA ALA A 49 0.48 7.26 6.94
C ALA A 49 1.72 7.76 7.67
N VAL A 50 2.48 8.69 7.07
CA VAL A 50 3.71 9.25 7.64
C VAL A 50 3.42 10.02 8.93
N ALA A 51 2.26 10.70 9.02
CA ALA A 51 1.86 11.41 10.24
C ALA A 51 1.79 10.49 11.47
N GLU A 52 1.44 9.22 11.29
CA GLU A 52 1.35 8.23 12.39
C GLU A 52 2.71 7.75 12.89
N LEU A 53 3.79 7.95 12.13
CA LEU A 53 5.14 7.54 12.53
C LEU A 53 5.69 8.40 13.68
N GLY A 54 5.22 9.64 13.84
CA GLY A 54 5.67 10.53 14.91
C GLY A 54 7.19 10.75 14.92
N ARG A 55 7.83 10.59 16.09
CA ARG A 55 9.29 10.68 16.22
C ARG A 55 9.93 9.41 15.70
N ARG A 56 10.85 9.56 14.74
CA ARG A 56 11.57 8.46 14.08
C ARG A 56 13.05 8.46 14.48
N PRO A 57 13.72 7.31 14.44
CA PRO A 57 15.18 7.22 14.49
C PRO A 57 15.84 8.02 13.36
N ASP A 58 17.11 8.40 13.55
CA ASP A 58 17.91 8.98 12.47
C ASP A 58 18.12 7.95 11.35
N GLY A 59 17.94 8.38 10.09
CA GLY A 59 18.06 7.48 8.94
C GLY A 59 16.86 6.55 8.72
N PHE A 60 15.72 6.79 9.39
CA PHE A 60 14.52 5.97 9.21
C PHE A 60 13.97 6.05 7.79
N GLU A 61 13.84 4.91 7.12
CA GLU A 61 13.44 4.81 5.71
C GLU A 61 11.93 4.60 5.55
N VAL A 62 11.28 5.37 4.68
CA VAL A 62 9.88 5.18 4.29
C VAL A 62 9.83 4.59 2.89
N VAL A 63 9.50 3.31 2.79
CA VAL A 63 9.42 2.58 1.53
C VAL A 63 7.96 2.37 1.13
N ALA A 64 7.64 2.42 -0.15
CA ALA A 64 6.32 2.07 -0.64
C ALA A 64 6.37 1.02 -1.76
N ARG A 65 5.58 -0.06 -1.60
CA ARG A 65 5.34 -0.98 -2.72
C ARG A 65 4.34 -0.34 -3.69
N ILE A 66 4.87 0.17 -4.80
CA ILE A 66 4.09 0.82 -5.86
C ILE A 66 3.78 -0.19 -6.98
N PHE A 67 2.51 -0.26 -7.39
CA PHE A 67 2.09 -1.11 -8.51
C PHE A 67 2.10 -0.30 -9.79
N VAL A 68 2.80 -0.78 -10.81
CA VAL A 68 2.98 -0.07 -12.09
C VAL A 68 2.65 -0.99 -13.26
N CYS A 69 1.84 -0.50 -14.20
CA CYS A 69 1.48 -1.15 -15.44
C CYS A 69 1.76 -0.17 -16.60
N PRO A 70 2.99 -0.15 -17.17
CA PRO A 70 3.37 0.79 -18.21
C PRO A 70 2.70 0.43 -19.54
N THR A 71 1.50 0.97 -19.77
CA THR A 71 0.71 0.80 -20.98
C THR A 71 -0.16 2.03 -21.21
N ALA A 72 -0.29 2.46 -22.46
CA ALA A 72 -1.24 3.51 -22.84
C ALA A 72 -2.69 2.97 -22.93
N ASP A 73 -2.89 1.65 -22.87
CA ASP A 73 -4.22 1.04 -22.83
C ASP A 73 -4.80 1.08 -21.40
N VAL A 74 -5.55 2.15 -21.11
CA VAL A 74 -6.25 2.36 -19.83
C VAL A 74 -7.23 1.24 -19.52
N GLY A 75 -7.92 0.70 -20.53
CA GLY A 75 -8.88 -0.39 -20.35
C GLY A 75 -8.19 -1.67 -19.87
N HIS A 76 -7.06 -2.00 -20.49
CA HIS A 76 -6.20 -3.11 -20.08
C HIS A 76 -5.67 -2.92 -18.65
N ALA A 77 -5.11 -1.75 -18.34
CA ALA A 77 -4.56 -1.45 -17.03
C ALA A 77 -5.62 -1.56 -15.92
N ARG A 78 -6.81 -0.97 -16.13
CA ARG A 78 -7.92 -1.05 -15.18
C ARG A 78 -8.44 -2.47 -15.00
N ALA A 79 -8.52 -3.26 -16.07
CA ALA A 79 -8.94 -4.66 -16.00
C ALA A 79 -7.95 -5.50 -15.16
N LEU A 80 -6.65 -5.31 -15.36
CA LEU A 80 -5.60 -5.98 -14.58
C LEU A 80 -5.59 -5.51 -13.12
N GLY A 81 -5.60 -4.20 -12.90
CA GLY A 81 -5.58 -3.58 -11.58
C GLY A 81 -6.77 -4.00 -10.73
N ARG A 82 -7.99 -4.02 -11.31
CA ARG A 82 -9.20 -4.51 -10.64
C ARG A 82 -9.08 -5.96 -10.19
N ARG A 83 -8.56 -6.85 -11.03
CA ARG A 83 -8.34 -8.27 -10.65
C ARG A 83 -7.36 -8.39 -9.49
N LEU A 84 -6.27 -7.63 -9.53
CA LEU A 84 -5.25 -7.65 -8.49
C LEU A 84 -5.79 -7.11 -7.16
N ILE A 85 -6.37 -5.91 -7.18
CA ILE A 85 -6.77 -5.20 -5.96
C ILE A 85 -7.98 -5.82 -5.26
N THR A 86 -8.91 -6.44 -6.00
CA THR A 86 -10.10 -7.10 -5.40
C THR A 86 -9.70 -8.15 -4.36
N THR A 87 -8.61 -8.88 -4.60
CA THR A 87 -8.10 -9.88 -3.65
C THR A 87 -7.61 -9.28 -2.33
N TYR A 88 -7.16 -8.03 -2.36
CA TYR A 88 -6.71 -7.30 -1.17
C TYR A 88 -7.87 -6.59 -0.47
N LEU A 89 -8.74 -5.88 -1.21
CA LEU A 89 -9.86 -5.11 -0.64
C LEU A 89 -10.81 -5.94 0.21
N THR A 90 -10.84 -7.25 -0.02
CA THR A 90 -11.73 -8.20 0.65
C THR A 90 -11.11 -8.84 1.90
N VAL A 91 -9.80 -8.64 2.13
CA VAL A 91 -9.11 -9.05 3.36
C VAL A 91 -9.42 -8.03 4.47
N PRO A 92 -9.84 -8.46 5.68
CA PRO A 92 -10.30 -7.53 6.74
C PRO A 92 -9.32 -6.41 7.10
N ALA A 93 -8.02 -6.70 7.11
CA ALA A 93 -6.99 -5.71 7.41
C ALA A 93 -6.92 -4.58 6.37
N TYR A 94 -7.01 -4.92 5.08
CA TYR A 94 -6.98 -3.95 3.98
C TYR A 94 -8.32 -3.21 3.84
N ALA A 95 -9.45 -3.88 4.07
CA ALA A 95 -10.75 -3.20 4.14
C ALA A 95 -10.73 -2.13 5.24
N ALA A 96 -10.25 -2.46 6.44
CA ALA A 96 -10.11 -1.50 7.53
C ALA A 96 -9.10 -0.38 7.21
N PHE A 97 -8.04 -0.68 6.48
CA PHE A 97 -7.06 0.30 6.01
C PHE A 97 -7.69 1.32 5.06
N HIS A 98 -8.40 0.88 4.02
CA HIS A 98 -9.04 1.82 3.08
C HIS A 98 -10.19 2.61 3.72
N ARG A 99 -10.91 2.05 4.71
CA ARG A 99 -11.87 2.83 5.51
C ARG A 99 -11.18 3.95 6.28
N TRP A 100 -10.02 3.65 6.89
CA TRP A 100 -9.23 4.65 7.60
C TRP A 100 -8.68 5.74 6.65
N LEU A 101 -8.31 5.38 5.43
CA LEU A 101 -7.94 6.31 4.36
C LEU A 101 -9.15 7.06 3.73
N GLY A 102 -10.33 6.99 4.33
CA GLY A 102 -11.51 7.75 3.88
C GLY A 102 -12.26 7.15 2.69
N ARG A 103 -11.93 5.94 2.22
CA ARG A 103 -12.61 5.30 1.07
C ARG A 103 -13.79 4.42 1.46
N ALA A 104 -14.38 4.66 2.64
CA ALA A 104 -15.44 3.80 3.16
C ALA A 104 -16.67 3.78 2.25
N GLU A 105 -17.14 4.94 1.81
CA GLU A 105 -18.31 5.07 0.94
C GLU A 105 -18.04 4.51 -0.46
N THR A 106 -16.91 4.88 -1.05
CA THR A 106 -16.48 4.45 -2.39
C THR A 106 -16.37 2.93 -2.54
N LEU A 107 -15.93 2.24 -1.48
CA LEU A 107 -15.70 0.79 -1.49
C LEU A 107 -16.81 -0.04 -0.82
N ASP A 108 -17.83 0.60 -0.24
CA ASP A 108 -18.95 -0.10 0.39
C ASP A 108 -19.65 -1.09 -0.57
N PRO A 109 -19.90 -0.76 -1.86
CA PRO A 109 -20.49 -1.71 -2.80
C PRO A 109 -19.65 -2.99 -2.98
N VAL A 110 -18.31 -2.86 -3.02
CA VAL A 110 -17.38 -4.00 -3.12
C VAL A 110 -17.53 -4.92 -1.91
N TRP A 111 -17.54 -4.34 -0.71
CA TRP A 111 -17.63 -5.12 0.53
C TRP A 111 -18.99 -5.76 0.74
N ARG A 112 -20.09 -5.09 0.36
CA ARG A 112 -21.45 -5.67 0.40
C ARG A 112 -21.56 -6.87 -0.54
N ALA A 113 -21.12 -6.74 -1.79
CA ALA A 113 -21.13 -7.86 -2.74
C ALA A 113 -20.26 -9.03 -2.25
N TRP A 114 -19.08 -8.74 -1.69
CA TRP A 114 -18.21 -9.76 -1.13
C TRP A 114 -18.84 -10.50 0.06
N ALA A 115 -19.49 -9.77 0.97
CA ALA A 115 -20.18 -10.33 2.12
C ALA A 115 -21.38 -11.20 1.72
N ALA A 116 -22.07 -10.84 0.62
CA ALA A 116 -23.16 -11.63 0.03
C ALA A 116 -22.65 -12.88 -0.75
N GLY A 117 -21.34 -13.10 -0.83
CA GLY A 117 -20.74 -14.20 -1.59
C GLY A 117 -20.64 -13.94 -3.10
N ASP A 118 -21.05 -12.77 -3.60
CA ASP A 118 -20.96 -12.40 -5.01
C ASP A 118 -19.55 -11.92 -5.35
N ARG A 119 -18.68 -12.87 -5.66
CA ARG A 119 -17.28 -12.62 -6.02
C ARG A 119 -17.14 -11.81 -7.31
N ARG A 120 -18.04 -12.03 -8.29
CA ARG A 120 -18.00 -11.32 -9.57
C ARG A 120 -18.50 -9.89 -9.42
N GLY A 121 -19.59 -9.70 -8.68
CA GLY A 121 -20.10 -8.37 -8.34
C GLY A 121 -19.11 -7.57 -7.52
N ALA A 122 -18.41 -8.17 -6.56
CA ALA A 122 -17.37 -7.48 -5.80
C ALA A 122 -16.25 -6.96 -6.69
N ALA A 123 -15.76 -7.78 -7.63
CA ALA A 123 -14.75 -7.34 -8.59
C ALA A 123 -15.27 -6.23 -9.51
N ALA A 124 -16.48 -6.39 -10.06
CA ALA A 124 -17.10 -5.40 -10.93
C ALA A 124 -17.39 -4.05 -10.23
N ALA A 125 -17.65 -4.10 -8.92
CA ALA A 125 -17.94 -2.92 -8.10
C ALA A 125 -16.70 -2.10 -7.73
N VAL A 126 -15.47 -2.57 -8.00
CA VAL A 126 -14.26 -1.77 -7.76
C VAL A 126 -14.26 -0.58 -8.71
N PRO A 127 -14.29 0.67 -8.22
CA PRO A 127 -14.37 1.84 -9.08
C PRO A 127 -13.05 2.08 -9.84
N ASP A 128 -13.15 2.66 -11.03
CA ASP A 128 -11.99 2.97 -11.87
C ASP A 128 -11.04 3.95 -11.17
N GLU A 129 -11.56 4.95 -10.46
CA GLU A 129 -10.78 5.94 -9.73
C GLU A 129 -9.95 5.33 -8.60
N VAL A 130 -10.40 4.22 -8.00
CA VAL A 130 -9.61 3.49 -7.00
C VAL A 130 -8.46 2.75 -7.68
N VAL A 131 -8.71 2.16 -8.86
CA VAL A 131 -7.64 1.48 -9.61
C VAL A 131 -6.62 2.50 -10.10
N ASP A 132 -7.06 3.61 -10.67
CA ASP A 132 -6.20 4.69 -11.18
C ASP A 132 -5.36 5.33 -10.07
N ALA A 133 -5.87 5.38 -8.83
CA ALA A 133 -5.11 5.89 -7.70
C ALA A 133 -4.05 4.92 -7.16
N LEU A 134 -4.24 3.60 -7.34
CA LEU A 134 -3.45 2.56 -6.66
C LEU A 134 -2.56 1.73 -7.60
N VAL A 135 -2.82 1.78 -8.90
CA VAL A 135 -2.03 1.12 -9.94
C VAL A 135 -1.66 2.18 -10.96
N LEU A 136 -0.38 2.58 -10.98
CA LEU A 136 0.12 3.58 -11.91
C LEU A 136 0.12 3.00 -13.32
N HIS A 137 -0.51 3.68 -14.26
CA HIS A 137 -0.57 3.28 -15.66
C HIS A 137 -0.51 4.49 -16.58
N GLY A 138 -0.35 4.23 -17.87
CA GLY A 138 -0.02 5.22 -18.89
C GLY A 138 1.29 4.90 -19.61
N PRO A 139 1.71 5.77 -20.56
CA PRO A 139 3.05 5.75 -21.13
C PRO A 139 4.13 5.67 -20.03
N PRO A 140 5.29 5.03 -20.28
CA PRO A 140 6.35 4.88 -19.28
C PRO A 140 6.78 6.21 -18.61
N GLU A 141 6.78 7.30 -19.36
CA GLU A 141 7.07 8.65 -18.86
C GLU A 141 6.05 9.13 -17.83
N ASP A 142 4.76 8.87 -18.05
CA ASP A 142 3.69 9.23 -17.13
C ASP A 142 3.78 8.38 -15.87
N CYS A 143 4.10 7.09 -15.99
CA CYS A 143 4.34 6.21 -14.84
C CYS A 143 5.49 6.73 -13.98
N ARG A 144 6.60 7.17 -14.59
CA ARG A 144 7.74 7.76 -13.87
C ARG A 144 7.32 9.04 -13.14
N ASP A 145 6.54 9.91 -13.77
CA ASP A 145 6.09 11.15 -13.15
C ASP A 145 5.08 10.89 -12.02
N GLN A 146 4.28 9.83 -12.12
CA GLN A 146 3.43 9.36 -11.03
C GLN A 146 4.22 8.78 -9.87
N VAL A 147 5.29 8.00 -10.11
CA VAL A 147 6.19 7.49 -9.06
C VAL A 147 6.83 8.65 -8.29
N ARG A 148 7.25 9.73 -8.98
CA ARG A 148 7.81 10.92 -8.32
C ARG A 148 6.87 11.53 -7.29
N ARG A 149 5.55 11.45 -7.48
CA ARG A 149 4.57 11.94 -6.49
C ARG A 149 4.65 11.21 -5.15
N TYR A 150 5.07 9.94 -5.13
CA TYR A 150 5.32 9.23 -3.87
C TYR A 150 6.57 9.79 -3.18
N ALA A 151 7.63 10.05 -3.95
CA ALA A 151 8.84 10.68 -3.41
C ALA A 151 8.57 12.07 -2.83
N ASP A 152 7.84 12.90 -3.58
CA ASP A 152 7.41 14.23 -3.13
C ASP A 152 6.52 14.17 -1.88
N ALA A 153 5.80 13.07 -1.69
CA ALA A 153 4.94 12.83 -0.52
C ALA A 153 5.68 12.22 0.68
N GLY A 154 6.98 11.92 0.55
CA GLY A 154 7.84 11.45 1.65
C GLY A 154 8.17 9.94 1.61
N VAL A 155 8.14 9.31 0.44
CA VAL A 155 8.69 7.96 0.22
C VAL A 155 10.15 8.07 -0.26
N ASP A 156 11.05 7.32 0.35
CA ASP A 156 12.47 7.32 0.02
C ASP A 156 12.79 6.35 -1.14
N VAL A 157 12.06 5.23 -1.26
CA VAL A 157 12.18 4.22 -2.33
C VAL A 157 10.94 3.32 -2.50
#